data_AF-A0A135I840-F1
#
_entry.id   AF-A0A135I840-F1
#
_cell.length_a   1.000
_cell.length_b   1.000
_cell.length_c   1.000
_cell.angle_alpha   90.00
_cell.angle_beta   90.00
_cell.angle_gamma   90.00
#
_symmetry.space_group_name_H-M   'P 1'
#
loop_
_entity.id
_entity.type
_entity.pdbx_description
1 polymer ?
#
loop_
_entity_poly.entity_id
_entity_poly.type
_entity_poly.pdbx_seq_one_letter_code
_entity_poly.pdbx_strand_id
1 'polypeptide(L)'
;MRYILSMMLALIVNTGNVFAADYMHYDSTYKNIKVGSSTERSLRHFHGKPQRVVKKEKFTLFRYRKFDAAVNKSDGKVRSIIIYDRNYKDRNYLKIGDNRKRVERVLKKDILGDNAVDRVNGIVYWFDGNRIEKIVLAYRLKR
;
A
#
# COMPACT_ATOMS: atom_id res chain seq x y z
N MET A 1 -4.58 -28.26 12.10
CA MET A 1 -5.08 -28.30 10.71
C MET A 1 -6.18 -27.25 10.59
N ARG A 2 -5.99 -26.28 9.68
CA ARG A 2 -6.96 -25.38 9.02
C ARG A 2 -8.24 -24.95 9.77
N TYR A 3 -8.38 -23.66 10.05
CA TYR A 3 -9.48 -22.79 9.55
C TYR A 3 -9.00 -21.32 9.59
N ILE A 4 -8.40 -20.81 8.51
CA ILE A 4 -8.25 -19.38 8.27
C ILE A 4 -9.10 -19.07 7.05
N LEU A 5 -10.32 -18.62 7.27
CA LEU A 5 -11.08 -17.86 6.28
C LEU A 5 -12.30 -17.19 6.92
N SER A 6 -12.46 -15.92 6.58
CA SER A 6 -13.71 -15.14 6.54
C SER A 6 -14.00 -14.22 7.73
N MET A 7 -14.39 -12.98 7.35
CA MET A 7 -15.16 -12.00 8.14
C MET A 7 -14.36 -11.20 9.20
N MET A 8 -14.40 -9.86 9.27
CA MET A 8 -15.43 -8.92 8.81
C MET A 8 -14.85 -7.60 8.31
N LEU A 9 -15.10 -7.35 7.03
CA LEU A 9 -15.66 -6.11 6.55
C LEU A 9 -17.12 -6.03 7.08
N ALA A 10 -17.53 -4.86 7.60
CA ALA A 10 -18.92 -4.40 7.85
C ALA A 10 -19.60 -4.74 9.20
N LEU A 11 -19.58 -3.77 10.13
CA LEU A 11 -20.69 -3.29 10.98
C LEU A 11 -20.11 -2.05 11.71
N ILE A 12 -20.66 -0.85 11.60
CA ILE A 12 -21.88 -0.41 12.29
C ILE A 12 -22.72 0.48 11.37
N VAL A 13 -24.01 0.16 11.31
CA VAL A 13 -25.09 0.97 10.77
C VAL A 13 -25.67 1.82 11.92
N ASN A 14 -25.71 3.12 11.69
CA ASN A 14 -26.74 4.07 12.12
C ASN A 14 -27.07 4.23 13.62
N THR A 15 -26.31 5.11 14.28
CA THR A 15 -26.86 6.07 15.25
C THR A 15 -26.21 7.44 15.01
N GLY A 16 -26.97 8.37 14.42
CA GLY A 16 -26.99 9.80 14.80
C GLY A 16 -25.73 10.66 14.83
N ASN A 17 -24.55 10.19 14.40
CA ASN A 17 -23.37 11.03 14.26
C ASN A 17 -22.62 10.64 12.99
N VAL A 18 -22.53 11.58 12.05
CA VAL A 18 -21.65 11.50 10.89
C VAL A 18 -20.21 11.51 11.40
N PHE A 19 -19.71 10.36 11.82
CA PHE A 19 -18.27 10.15 11.90
C PHE A 19 -17.78 10.12 10.47
N ALA A 20 -17.50 11.31 9.92
CA ALA A 20 -16.59 11.44 8.79
C ALA A 20 -15.32 10.74 9.23
N ALA A 21 -15.16 9.46 8.87
CA ALA A 21 -13.93 8.75 9.10
C ALA A 21 -12.84 9.60 8.42
N ASP A 22 -11.97 10.18 9.22
CA ASP A 22 -10.97 11.11 8.74
C ASP A 22 -9.92 10.30 7.98
N TYR A 23 -9.75 10.60 6.71
CA TYR A 23 -8.85 9.86 5.84
C TYR A 23 -7.90 10.84 5.17
N MET A 24 -6.60 10.56 5.31
CA MET A 24 -5.57 11.36 4.64
C MET A 24 -5.35 10.83 3.23
N HIS A 25 -5.31 11.75 2.26
CA HIS A 25 -5.00 11.46 0.86
C HIS A 25 -3.53 11.76 0.58
N TYR A 26 -2.85 10.86 -0.12
CA TYR A 26 -1.42 10.98 -0.37
C TYR A 26 -1.08 11.06 -1.85
N ASP A 27 -0.04 11.85 -2.13
CA ASP A 27 0.52 12.05 -3.47
C ASP A 27 1.90 11.39 -3.58
N SER A 28 1.89 10.07 -3.64
CA SER A 28 3.09 9.24 -3.72
C SER A 28 3.25 8.62 -5.12
N THR A 29 4.48 8.65 -5.62
CA THR A 29 4.81 8.18 -6.98
C THR A 29 5.93 7.16 -6.94
N TYR A 30 5.80 6.08 -7.72
CA TYR A 30 6.86 5.12 -7.96
C TYR A 30 6.95 4.80 -9.46
N LYS A 31 8.13 5.01 -10.06
CA LYS A 31 8.40 4.77 -11.49
C LYS A 31 7.30 5.32 -12.42
N ASN A 32 6.94 6.59 -12.25
CA ASN A 32 5.90 7.31 -13.01
C ASN A 32 4.46 6.83 -12.77
N ILE A 33 4.23 6.00 -11.75
CA ILE A 33 2.90 5.61 -11.29
C ILE A 33 2.57 6.34 -10.01
N LYS A 34 1.55 7.20 -10.07
CA LYS A 34 1.05 8.01 -8.96
C LYS A 34 -0.21 7.39 -8.37
N VAL A 35 -0.20 7.13 -7.07
CA VAL A 35 -1.39 6.64 -6.36
C VAL A 35 -2.49 7.70 -6.41
N GLY A 36 -3.74 7.26 -6.59
CA GLY A 36 -4.90 8.15 -6.70
C GLY A 36 -5.11 8.80 -8.07
N SER A 37 -4.18 8.64 -9.02
CA SER A 37 -4.28 9.28 -10.35
C SER A 37 -3.98 8.32 -11.51
N SER A 38 -2.93 7.52 -11.43
CA SER A 38 -2.57 6.58 -12.50
C SER A 38 -3.61 5.48 -12.69
N THR A 39 -3.68 4.93 -13.89
CA THR A 39 -4.66 3.89 -14.27
C THR A 39 -3.95 2.63 -14.79
N GLU A 40 -4.72 1.59 -15.15
CA GLU A 40 -4.19 0.45 -15.90
C GLU A 40 -3.47 0.88 -17.19
N ARG A 41 -4.00 1.90 -17.89
CA ARG A 41 -3.37 2.42 -19.12
C ARG A 41 -1.99 3.01 -18.80
N SER A 42 -1.85 3.76 -17.71
CA SER A 42 -0.56 4.30 -17.26
C SER A 42 0.43 3.18 -16.95
N LEU A 43 -0.02 2.13 -16.24
CA LEU A 43 0.81 0.97 -15.90
C LEU A 43 1.36 0.29 -17.15
N ARG A 44 0.49 0.03 -18.14
CA ARG A 44 0.89 -0.63 -19.39
C ARG A 44 1.81 0.25 -20.25
N HIS A 45 1.56 1.56 -20.26
CA HIS A 45 2.39 2.50 -21.00
C HIS A 45 3.83 2.55 -20.45
N PHE A 46 4.01 2.66 -19.13
CA PHE A 46 5.34 2.81 -18.53
C PHE A 46 6.06 1.49 -18.24
N HIS A 47 5.34 0.38 -18.10
CA HIS A 47 5.92 -0.90 -17.64
C HIS A 47 5.59 -2.10 -18.54
N GLY A 48 4.88 -1.88 -19.64
CA GLY A 48 4.50 -2.93 -20.56
C GLY A 48 3.48 -3.91 -19.97
N LYS A 49 3.54 -5.17 -20.43
CA LYS A 49 2.60 -6.20 -19.99
C LYS A 49 2.94 -6.68 -18.56
N PRO A 50 1.96 -6.78 -17.65
CA PRO A 50 2.19 -7.38 -16.33
C PRO A 50 2.55 -8.86 -16.47
N GLN A 51 3.38 -9.37 -15.56
CA GLN A 51 3.70 -10.79 -15.45
C GLN A 51 2.48 -11.60 -15.04
N ARG A 52 1.61 -11.02 -14.20
CA ARG A 52 0.38 -11.64 -13.74
C ARG A 52 -0.68 -10.59 -13.45
N VAL A 53 -1.94 -10.94 -13.70
CA VAL A 53 -3.10 -10.15 -13.32
C VAL A 53 -3.97 -10.98 -12.39
N VAL A 54 -4.33 -10.42 -11.24
CA VAL A 54 -5.22 -11.06 -10.26
C VAL A 54 -6.45 -10.19 -10.08
N LYS A 55 -7.61 -10.68 -10.54
CA LYS A 55 -8.88 -9.99 -10.36
C LYS A 55 -9.43 -10.33 -8.97
N LYS A 56 -9.65 -9.32 -8.15
CA LYS A 56 -10.39 -9.40 -6.88
C LYS A 56 -11.73 -8.69 -7.03
N GLU A 57 -12.59 -8.80 -6.04
CA GLU A 57 -13.92 -8.19 -6.07
C GLU A 57 -13.85 -6.68 -6.31
N LYS A 58 -13.07 -5.95 -5.50
CA LYS A 58 -12.99 -4.48 -5.50
C LYS A 58 -11.83 -3.90 -6.32
N PHE A 59 -10.81 -4.69 -6.62
CA PHE A 59 -9.62 -4.22 -7.32
C PHE A 59 -9.04 -5.30 -8.22
N THR A 60 -8.19 -4.87 -9.15
CA THR A 60 -7.35 -5.75 -9.96
C THR A 60 -5.89 -5.48 -9.60
N LEU A 61 -5.16 -6.54 -9.25
CA LEU A 61 -3.74 -6.48 -8.94
C LEU A 61 -2.93 -6.80 -10.19
N PHE A 62 -2.08 -5.85 -10.62
CA PHE A 62 -1.16 -6.00 -11.74
C PHE A 62 0.24 -6.23 -11.19
N ARG A 63 0.81 -7.41 -11.47
CA ARG A 63 2.12 -7.81 -10.97
C ARG A 63 3.21 -7.55 -11.98
N TYR A 64 4.25 -6.85 -11.56
CA TYR A 64 5.47 -6.62 -12.31
C TYR A 64 6.67 -7.15 -11.51
N ARG A 65 7.82 -7.32 -12.18
CA ARG A 65 9.00 -7.96 -11.58
C ARG A 65 9.42 -7.38 -10.22
N LYS A 66 9.20 -6.08 -10.02
CA LYS A 66 9.71 -5.31 -8.87
C LYS A 66 8.61 -4.64 -8.04
N PHE A 67 7.35 -4.73 -8.44
CA PHE A 67 6.23 -4.14 -7.72
C PHE A 67 4.89 -4.70 -8.20
N ASP A 68 3.88 -4.61 -7.34
CA ASP A 68 2.49 -4.85 -7.68
C ASP A 68 1.71 -3.53 -7.58
N ALA A 69 0.75 -3.30 -8.47
CA ALA A 69 -0.16 -2.15 -8.41
C ALA A 69 -1.62 -2.60 -8.32
N ALA A 70 -2.35 -2.08 -7.33
CA ALA A 70 -3.76 -2.37 -7.15
C ALA A 70 -4.60 -1.25 -7.78
N VAL A 71 -5.34 -1.56 -8.84
CA VAL A 71 -6.27 -0.65 -9.51
C VAL A 71 -7.68 -0.91 -8.99
N ASN A 72 -8.33 0.10 -8.43
CA ASN A 72 -9.71 0.00 -7.99
C ASN A 72 -10.65 -0.09 -9.21
N LYS A 73 -11.60 -1.03 -9.17
CA LYS A 73 -12.54 -1.24 -10.26
C LYS A 73 -13.62 -0.15 -10.36
N SER A 74 -13.93 0.55 -9.27
CA SER A 74 -14.99 1.56 -9.27
C SER A 74 -14.61 2.80 -10.08
N ASP A 75 -13.33 3.18 -10.08
CA ASP A 75 -12.87 4.41 -10.73
C ASP A 75 -11.64 4.22 -11.62
N GLY A 76 -11.12 3.00 -11.74
CA GLY A 76 -9.99 2.67 -12.60
C GLY A 76 -8.65 3.23 -12.13
N LYS A 77 -8.54 3.74 -10.91
CA LYS A 77 -7.33 4.39 -10.39
C LYS A 77 -6.50 3.46 -9.51
N VAL A 78 -5.19 3.60 -9.59
CA VAL A 78 -4.22 2.92 -8.71
C VAL A 78 -4.42 3.41 -7.28
N ARG A 79 -4.71 2.51 -6.35
CA ARG A 79 -4.93 2.84 -4.93
C ARG A 79 -3.76 2.46 -4.04
N SER A 80 -2.97 1.49 -4.46
CA SER A 80 -1.73 1.16 -3.78
C SER A 80 -0.70 0.56 -4.72
N ILE A 81 0.57 0.73 -4.34
CA ILE A 81 1.73 0.14 -5.00
C ILE A 81 2.52 -0.61 -3.93
N ILE A 82 2.71 -1.91 -4.11
CA ILE A 82 3.53 -2.76 -3.23
C ILE A 82 4.88 -2.93 -3.92
N ILE A 83 5.95 -2.44 -3.30
CA ILE A 83 7.28 -2.38 -3.89
C ILE A 83 8.16 -3.47 -3.29
N TYR A 84 8.79 -4.25 -4.17
CA TYR A 84 9.80 -5.29 -3.87
C TYR A 84 11.20 -4.92 -4.38
N ASP A 85 11.34 -3.72 -4.97
CA ASP A 85 12.60 -3.24 -5.53
C ASP A 85 13.61 -2.86 -4.43
N ARG A 86 14.64 -3.67 -4.23
CA ARG A 86 15.70 -3.41 -3.24
C ARG A 86 16.47 -2.11 -3.45
N ASN A 87 16.40 -1.53 -4.66
CA ASN A 87 17.05 -0.27 -4.98
C ASN A 87 16.15 0.95 -4.71
N TYR A 88 14.86 0.74 -4.45
CA TYR A 88 13.96 1.83 -4.12
C TYR A 88 14.25 2.37 -2.72
N LYS A 89 14.39 3.69 -2.63
CA LYS A 89 14.39 4.44 -1.37
C LYS A 89 13.16 5.34 -1.37
N ASP A 90 12.42 5.34 -0.28
CA ASP A 90 11.28 6.24 -0.13
C ASP A 90 11.70 7.64 0.36
N ARG A 91 10.70 8.47 0.69
CA ARG A 91 10.89 9.85 1.16
C ARG A 91 11.64 9.94 2.50
N ASN A 92 11.64 8.87 3.29
CA ASN A 92 12.38 8.79 4.54
C ASN A 92 13.76 8.14 4.36
N TYR A 93 14.19 7.91 3.12
CA TYR A 93 15.42 7.21 2.77
C TYR A 93 15.48 5.77 3.30
N LEU A 94 14.32 5.17 3.55
CA LEU A 94 14.18 3.77 3.93
C LEU A 94 14.03 2.90 2.68
N LYS A 95 14.58 1.69 2.74
CA LYS A 95 14.58 0.72 1.65
C LYS A 95 14.38 -0.70 2.17
N ILE A 96 13.99 -1.60 1.27
CA ILE A 96 13.88 -3.02 1.56
C ILE A 96 15.22 -3.54 2.11
N GLY A 97 15.14 -4.34 3.18
CA GLY A 97 16.27 -4.88 3.92
C GLY A 97 16.76 -4.03 5.09
N ASP A 98 16.30 -2.78 5.22
CA ASP A 98 16.54 -1.96 6.41
C ASP A 98 15.93 -2.60 7.65
N ASN A 99 16.57 -2.41 8.80
CA ASN A 99 16.13 -3.04 10.04
C ASN A 99 14.97 -2.29 10.70
N ARG A 100 14.16 -3.02 11.47
CA ARG A 100 13.01 -2.49 12.21
C ARG A 100 13.40 -1.32 13.12
N LYS A 101 14.51 -1.44 13.85
CA LYS A 101 15.05 -0.37 14.73
C LYS A 101 15.38 0.94 14.00
N ARG A 102 15.77 0.89 12.72
CA ARG A 102 15.97 2.10 11.91
C ARG A 102 14.64 2.73 11.56
N VAL A 103 13.64 1.93 11.18
CA VAL A 103 12.29 2.43 10.90
C VAL A 103 11.67 3.06 12.15
N GLU A 104 11.80 2.42 13.31
CA GLU A 104 11.34 2.94 14.61
C GLU A 104 11.91 4.33 14.92
N ARG A 105 13.22 4.51 14.74
CA ARG A 105 13.87 5.81 14.98
C ARG A 105 13.40 6.89 14.02
N VAL A 106 13.13 6.53 12.77
CA VAL A 106 12.68 7.46 11.73
C VAL A 106 11.22 7.87 11.94
N LEU A 107 10.32 6.91 12.21
CA LEU A 107 8.88 7.16 12.34
C LEU A 107 8.45 7.57 13.75
N LYS A 108 9.29 7.33 14.76
CA LYS A 108 9.12 7.65 16.18
C LYS A 108 7.94 7.00 16.92
N LYS A 109 6.82 6.60 16.28
CA LYS A 109 5.62 6.15 17.04
C LYS A 109 4.71 5.05 16.44
N ASP A 110 4.73 4.75 15.15
CA ASP A 110 3.65 3.93 14.55
C ASP A 110 4.08 2.54 14.09
N ILE A 111 4.26 1.62 15.04
CA ILE A 111 4.51 0.20 14.78
C ILE A 111 3.32 -0.65 15.23
N LEU A 112 2.78 -1.44 14.31
CA LEU A 112 1.63 -2.31 14.47
C LEU A 112 2.00 -3.73 14.05
N GLY A 113 2.45 -4.55 15.01
CA GLY A 113 2.82 -5.95 14.75
C GLY A 113 3.94 -6.06 13.72
N ASP A 114 3.67 -6.69 12.58
CA ASP A 114 4.64 -6.87 11.48
C ASP A 114 4.71 -5.67 10.54
N ASN A 115 4.07 -4.55 10.88
CA ASN A 115 4.04 -3.37 10.04
C ASN A 115 4.44 -2.10 10.79
N ALA A 116 4.97 -1.13 10.07
CA ALA A 116 5.04 0.25 10.53
C ALA A 116 4.33 1.16 9.54
N VAL A 117 3.65 2.20 10.02
CA VAL A 117 2.81 3.07 9.20
C VAL A 117 3.32 4.50 9.31
N ASP A 118 3.79 5.06 8.20
CA ASP A 118 3.99 6.49 8.05
C ASP A 118 2.71 7.13 7.53
N ARG A 119 1.90 7.63 8.47
CA ARG A 119 0.66 8.36 8.16
C ARG A 119 0.90 9.76 7.60
N VAL A 120 2.13 10.27 7.61
CA VAL A 120 2.43 11.59 7.01
C VAL A 120 2.59 11.42 5.50
N ASN A 121 3.26 10.35 5.07
CA ASN A 121 3.58 10.11 3.66
C ASN A 121 2.71 9.02 3.00
N GLY A 122 1.85 8.34 3.75
CA GLY A 122 1.02 7.25 3.24
C GLY A 122 1.83 6.01 2.90
N ILE A 123 2.85 5.71 3.71
CA ILE A 123 3.78 4.60 3.49
C ILE A 123 3.55 3.54 4.56
N VAL A 124 3.47 2.27 4.16
CA VAL A 124 3.46 1.13 5.08
C VAL A 124 4.69 0.28 4.83
N TYR A 125 5.46 0.04 5.87
CA TYR A 125 6.60 -0.87 5.87
C TYR A 125 6.13 -2.21 6.40
N TRP A 126 6.24 -3.27 5.60
CA TRP A 126 6.00 -4.64 6.06
C TRP A 126 7.33 -5.28 6.43
N PHE A 127 7.38 -5.90 7.60
CA PHE A 127 8.53 -6.59 8.12
C PHE A 127 8.42 -8.10 7.91
N ASP A 128 9.55 -8.71 7.55
CA ASP A 128 9.81 -10.13 7.73
C ASP A 128 10.91 -10.27 8.78
N GLY A 129 10.51 -10.74 9.97
CA GLY A 129 11.33 -10.66 11.17
C GLY A 129 11.78 -9.23 11.48
N ASN A 130 13.09 -8.98 11.42
CA ASN A 130 13.68 -7.70 11.78
C ASN A 130 13.99 -6.79 10.57
N ARG A 131 13.54 -7.12 9.35
CA ARG A 131 13.87 -6.36 8.14
C ARG A 131 12.63 -6.01 7.33
N ILE A 132 12.67 -4.86 6.65
CA ILE A 132 11.64 -4.48 5.68
C ILE A 132 11.67 -5.48 4.52
N GLU A 133 10.57 -6.19 4.31
CA GLU A 133 10.37 -7.11 3.19
C GLU A 133 9.84 -6.35 1.96
N LYS A 134 8.92 -5.40 2.19
CA LYS A 134 8.26 -4.62 1.15
C LYS A 134 7.77 -3.28 1.69
N ILE A 135 7.64 -2.32 0.78
CA ILE A 135 7.14 -0.98 1.07
C ILE A 135 5.86 -0.77 0.28
N VAL A 136 4.80 -0.29 0.93
CA VAL A 136 3.51 -0.01 0.30
C VAL A 136 3.27 1.48 0.27
N LEU A 137 3.04 2.03 -0.91
CA LEU A 137 2.50 3.38 -1.10
C LEU A 137 0.99 3.28 -1.17
N ALA A 138 0.28 3.96 -0.26
CA ALA A 138 -1.18 3.96 -0.20
C ALA A 138 -1.74 5.33 -0.59
N TYR A 139 -2.81 5.35 -1.40
CA TYR A 139 -3.53 6.59 -1.70
C TYR A 139 -4.25 7.16 -0.47
N ARG A 140 -4.74 6.28 0.42
CA ARG A 140 -5.55 6.67 1.56
C ARG A 140 -5.31 5.76 2.75
N LEU A 141 -5.16 6.33 3.94
CA LEU A 141 -5.10 5.63 5.22
C LEU A 141 -6.12 6.25 6.18
N LYS A 142 -6.76 5.42 7.00
CA LYS A 142 -7.67 5.87 8.06
C LYS A 142 -6.84 6.54 9.14
N ARG A 143 -7.22 7.74 9.58
CA ARG A 143 -6.56 8.48 10.67
C ARG A 143 -6.65 7.73 11.99
#